data_AF-A0AAW8IC92-F1
#
_entry.id   AF-A0AAW8IC92-F1
#
_cell.length_a   1.000
_cell.length_b   1.000
_cell.length_c   1.000
_cell.angle_alpha   90.00
_cell.angle_beta   90.00
_cell.angle_gamma   90.00
#
_symmetry.space_group_name_H-M   'P 1'
#
loop_
_entity.id
_entity.type
_entity.pdbx_description
1 polymer ?
#
loop_
_entity_poly.entity_id
_entity_poly.type
_entity_poly.pdbx_seq_one_letter_code
_entity_poly.pdbx_strand_id
1 'polypeptide(L)'
;MKKLLITAAVAAMTFLGANSYAQSVQEPEFIGECMVLKSGGDAELLEKHVTQTRSAMNAGMVITGFGSVKAKLQIEGCCSKTKLKPDNIQFIVRAVDNNTDPMAIVKIFEFDSNKKYRRAEVASTNNWGTTKTNKLHYLNFTAKKYGNSSYLITLIDKPAGEYGITITNPNSLDEKSTIVSTFSIL
;
A
#
# COMPACT_ATOMS: atom_id res chain seq x y z
N MET A 1 3.43 -40.07 48.79
CA MET A 1 3.51 -39.84 47.33
C MET A 1 2.37 -38.94 46.81
N LYS A 2 2.16 -37.75 47.40
CA LYS A 2 1.13 -36.78 46.92
C LYS A 2 1.59 -35.32 46.90
N LYS A 3 2.77 -35.00 47.47
CA LYS A 3 3.34 -33.64 47.47
C LYS A 3 4.29 -33.36 46.30
N LEU A 4 4.65 -34.37 45.50
CA LEU A 4 5.57 -34.21 44.36
C LEU A 4 4.86 -33.91 43.02
N LEU A 5 3.53 -34.01 42.96
CA LEU A 5 2.77 -33.81 41.71
C LEU A 5 2.30 -32.38 41.50
N ILE A 6 2.34 -31.52 42.53
CA ILE A 6 1.84 -30.14 42.44
C ILE A 6 2.94 -29.17 41.98
N THR A 7 4.21 -29.50 42.18
CA THR A 7 5.34 -28.65 41.75
C THR A 7 5.66 -28.74 40.26
N ALA A 8 5.19 -29.78 39.56
CA ALA A 8 5.39 -29.92 38.11
C ALA A 8 4.32 -29.19 37.26
N ALA A 9 3.16 -28.86 37.83
CA ALA A 9 2.07 -28.19 37.10
C ALA A 9 2.22 -26.66 37.06
N VAL A 10 2.96 -26.06 37.99
CA VAL A 10 3.17 -24.60 38.02
C VAL A 10 4.38 -24.17 37.17
N ALA A 11 5.30 -25.08 36.86
CA ALA A 11 6.47 -24.80 36.01
C ALA A 11 6.17 -24.81 34.50
N ALA A 12 4.98 -25.29 34.09
CA ALA A 12 4.58 -25.36 32.68
C ALA A 12 3.81 -24.12 32.19
N MET A 13 3.52 -23.15 33.07
CA MET A 13 2.63 -22.01 32.76
C MET A 13 3.34 -20.69 32.46
N THR A 14 4.67 -20.68 32.32
CA THR A 14 5.46 -19.45 32.11
C THR A 14 6.30 -19.44 30.82
N PHE A 15 6.09 -20.38 29.91
CA PHE A 15 6.75 -20.41 28.59
C PHE A 15 5.85 -19.97 27.42
N LEU A 16 4.77 -19.22 27.68
CA LEU A 16 4.20 -18.34 26.67
C LEU A 16 4.90 -16.98 26.78
N GLY A 17 6.22 -16.99 26.56
CA GLY A 17 6.97 -15.78 26.28
C GLY A 17 6.39 -15.18 25.01
N ALA A 18 5.56 -14.16 25.17
CA ALA A 18 5.27 -13.23 24.09
C ALA A 18 6.62 -12.86 23.46
N ASN A 19 6.77 -13.12 22.16
CA ASN A 19 7.80 -12.50 21.37
C ASN A 19 7.46 -11.00 21.29
N SER A 20 7.66 -10.31 22.41
CA SER A 20 7.68 -8.86 22.46
C SER A 20 9.00 -8.46 21.83
N TYR A 21 9.06 -8.48 20.50
CA TYR A 21 9.96 -7.57 19.82
C TYR A 21 9.63 -6.19 20.38
N ALA A 22 10.61 -5.51 20.96
CA ALA A 22 10.47 -4.14 21.43
C ALA A 22 10.27 -3.22 20.21
N GLN A 23 9.10 -3.30 19.58
CA GLN A 23 8.68 -2.44 18.50
C GLN A 23 7.99 -1.23 19.13
N SER A 24 8.43 -0.04 18.74
CA SER A 24 7.87 1.21 19.24
C SER A 24 6.42 1.43 18.79
N VAL A 25 5.99 0.77 17.70
CA VAL A 25 4.66 0.91 17.09
C VAL A 25 4.08 -0.46 16.74
N GLN A 26 2.81 -0.70 17.06
CA GLN A 26 2.13 -1.95 16.73
C GLN A 26 1.86 -2.09 15.22
N GLU A 27 1.89 -3.31 14.69
CA GLU A 27 1.48 -3.61 13.32
C GLU A 27 -0.02 -3.27 13.08
N PRO A 28 -0.40 -2.83 11.86
CA PRO A 28 -1.81 -2.70 11.50
C PRO A 28 -2.58 -4.02 11.64
N GLU A 29 -3.86 -3.94 11.97
CA GLU A 29 -4.68 -5.11 12.27
C GLU A 29 -5.00 -5.93 11.01
N PHE A 30 -5.32 -5.27 9.90
CA PHE A 30 -5.79 -5.93 8.69
C PHE A 30 -4.76 -5.94 7.57
N ILE A 31 -4.75 -7.04 6.81
CA ILE A 31 -3.92 -7.18 5.60
C ILE A 31 -4.29 -6.08 4.59
N GLY A 32 -3.27 -5.46 4.01
CA GLY A 32 -3.43 -4.34 3.08
C GLY A 32 -3.53 -2.97 3.77
N GLU A 33 -3.45 -2.90 5.09
CA GLU A 33 -3.37 -1.64 5.80
C GLU A 33 -1.96 -1.05 5.80
N CYS A 34 -1.90 0.27 5.66
CA CYS A 34 -0.68 1.05 5.71
C CYS A 34 -0.84 2.11 6.79
N MET A 35 0.18 2.27 7.63
CA MET A 35 0.29 3.39 8.56
C MET A 35 1.57 4.17 8.29
N VAL A 36 1.53 5.49 8.43
CA VAL A 36 2.71 6.35 8.34
C VAL A 36 3.31 6.55 9.73
N LEU A 37 4.63 6.49 9.82
CA LEU A 37 5.36 6.83 11.04
C LEU A 37 5.59 8.34 11.11
N LYS A 38 5.19 8.95 12.23
CA LYS A 38 5.44 10.35 12.52
C LYS A 38 6.78 10.50 13.23
N SER A 39 7.41 11.66 13.08
CA SER A 39 8.73 11.96 13.66
C SER A 39 8.80 11.88 15.19
N GLY A 40 7.65 11.82 15.87
CA GLY A 40 7.55 11.66 17.33
C GLY A 40 7.43 10.21 17.83
N GLY A 41 7.54 9.20 16.95
CA GLY A 41 7.37 7.79 17.30
C GLY A 41 5.91 7.31 17.34
N ASP A 42 4.97 8.22 17.11
CA ASP A 42 3.56 7.91 16.88
C ASP A 42 3.31 7.46 15.42
N ALA A 43 2.18 6.84 15.16
CA ALA A 43 1.82 6.37 13.82
C ALA A 43 0.34 6.60 13.49
N GLU A 44 0.07 6.91 12.22
CA GLU A 44 -1.28 7.21 11.73
C GLU A 44 -1.67 6.26 10.61
N LEU A 45 -2.84 5.65 10.72
CA LEU A 45 -3.40 4.79 9.67
C LEU A 45 -3.78 5.63 8.44
N LEU A 46 -3.33 5.20 7.26
CA LEU A 46 -3.69 5.85 6.01
C LEU A 46 -5.12 5.52 5.59
N GLU A 47 -5.81 6.51 5.05
CA GLU A 47 -7.15 6.33 4.53
C GLU A 47 -7.16 5.39 3.31
N LYS A 48 -8.03 4.38 3.35
CA LYS A 48 -8.23 3.40 2.28
C LYS A 48 -9.37 3.82 1.37
N HIS A 49 -9.16 3.71 0.07
CA HIS A 49 -10.15 4.01 -0.95
C HIS A 49 -10.33 2.81 -1.88
N VAL A 50 -11.58 2.47 -2.17
CA VAL A 50 -11.90 1.52 -3.23
C VAL A 50 -11.85 2.25 -4.56
N THR A 51 -11.06 1.75 -5.51
CA THR A 51 -10.91 2.40 -6.82
C THR A 51 -12.03 2.02 -7.78
N GLN A 52 -12.32 2.94 -8.71
CA GLN A 52 -13.11 2.67 -9.90
C GLN A 52 -12.18 2.59 -11.12
N THR A 53 -12.26 1.51 -11.89
CA THR A 53 -11.57 1.42 -13.18
C THR A 53 -12.41 2.11 -14.25
N ARG A 54 -11.82 3.09 -14.94
CA ARG A 54 -12.46 3.86 -16.01
C ARG A 54 -11.65 3.79 -17.29
N SER A 55 -12.32 3.52 -18.40
CA SER A 55 -11.74 3.61 -19.73
C SER A 55 -11.93 5.01 -20.30
N ALA A 56 -10.87 5.64 -20.76
CA ALA A 56 -10.87 6.97 -21.36
C ALA A 56 -10.24 6.91 -22.76
N MET A 57 -10.94 7.43 -23.76
CA MET A 57 -10.42 7.55 -25.13
C MET A 57 -9.53 8.79 -25.23
N ASN A 58 -8.42 8.71 -25.96
CA ASN A 58 -7.60 9.89 -26.25
C ASN A 58 -8.24 10.75 -27.36
N ALA A 59 -7.79 12.01 -27.49
CA ALA A 59 -8.37 12.97 -28.43
C ALA A 59 -8.34 12.48 -29.89
N GLY A 60 -7.26 11.81 -30.31
CA GLY A 60 -7.18 11.21 -31.65
C GLY A 60 -8.29 10.17 -31.87
N MET A 61 -8.53 9.27 -30.91
CA MET A 61 -9.58 8.27 -31.01
C MET A 61 -10.98 8.89 -31.09
N VAL A 62 -11.22 10.00 -30.37
CA VAL A 62 -12.51 10.70 -30.41
C VAL A 62 -12.71 11.45 -31.73
N ILE A 63 -11.67 12.09 -32.27
CA ILE A 63 -11.78 12.98 -33.43
C ILE A 63 -11.68 12.20 -34.75
N THR A 64 -10.71 11.31 -34.87
CA THR A 64 -10.38 10.64 -36.14
C THR A 64 -10.71 9.15 -36.13
N GLY A 65 -11.14 8.61 -34.99
CA GLY A 65 -11.29 7.17 -34.79
C GLY A 65 -9.96 6.45 -34.58
N PHE A 66 -8.81 7.13 -34.68
CA PHE A 66 -7.46 6.55 -34.52
C PHE A 66 -6.77 7.04 -33.24
N GLY A 67 -6.42 6.12 -32.35
CA GLY A 67 -5.69 6.48 -31.13
C GLY A 67 -5.53 5.34 -30.12
N SER A 68 -5.82 5.63 -28.86
CA SER A 68 -5.68 4.68 -27.77
C SER A 68 -6.75 4.87 -26.71
N VAL A 69 -7.28 3.75 -26.20
CA VAL A 69 -8.09 3.68 -24.99
C VAL A 69 -7.16 3.50 -23.80
N LYS A 70 -7.30 4.36 -22.79
CA LYS A 70 -6.53 4.31 -21.55
C LYS A 70 -7.40 3.78 -20.42
N ALA A 71 -6.96 2.75 -19.73
CA ALA A 71 -7.55 2.31 -18.48
C ALA A 71 -6.92 3.11 -17.33
N LYS A 72 -7.76 3.74 -16.52
CA LYS A 72 -7.35 4.56 -15.38
C LYS A 72 -8.01 4.06 -14.10
N LEU A 73 -7.23 3.94 -13.04
CA LEU A 73 -7.77 3.91 -11.67
C LEU A 73 -8.26 5.30 -11.32
N GLN A 74 -9.42 5.39 -10.69
CA GLN A 74 -10.01 6.64 -10.25
C GLN A 74 -10.47 6.52 -8.80
N ILE A 75 -10.12 7.53 -8.01
CA ILE A 75 -10.66 7.77 -6.67
C ILE A 75 -11.33 9.14 -6.67
N GLU A 76 -12.46 9.25 -5.98
CA GLU A 76 -13.19 10.50 -5.81
C GLU A 76 -12.52 11.38 -4.75
N GLY A 77 -12.56 12.70 -4.96
CA GLY A 77 -11.86 13.66 -4.14
C GLY A 77 -10.52 14.09 -4.74
N CYS A 78 -10.12 15.33 -4.44
CA CYS A 78 -8.88 15.90 -4.97
C CYS A 78 -7.63 15.43 -4.26
N CYS A 79 -7.75 15.16 -2.96
CA CYS A 79 -6.64 15.31 -2.05
C CYS A 79 -6.72 14.28 -0.92
N SER A 80 -5.58 13.68 -0.58
CA SER A 80 -5.47 12.81 0.59
C SER A 80 -5.65 13.59 1.89
N LYS A 81 -6.22 12.92 2.91
CA LYS A 81 -6.29 13.44 4.27
C LYS A 81 -4.90 13.62 4.89
N THR A 82 -4.05 12.61 4.72
CA THR A 82 -2.69 12.60 5.26
C THR A 82 -1.77 13.37 4.33
N LYS A 83 -1.15 14.43 4.86
CA LYS A 83 -0.21 15.32 4.16
C LYS A 83 1.14 15.27 4.86
N LEU A 84 2.18 14.94 4.12
CA LEU A 84 3.52 14.68 4.64
C LEU A 84 4.49 15.75 4.13
N LYS A 85 5.46 16.11 4.96
CA LYS A 85 6.61 16.90 4.52
C LYS A 85 7.61 15.97 3.81
N PRO A 86 8.44 16.46 2.88
CA PRO A 86 9.44 15.66 2.16
C PRO A 86 10.66 15.29 3.02
N ASP A 87 10.42 14.90 4.28
CA ASP A 87 11.42 14.48 5.27
C ASP A 87 11.57 12.94 5.26
N ASN A 88 11.97 12.33 6.38
CA ASN A 88 12.03 10.87 6.50
C ASN A 88 10.62 10.24 6.55
N ILE A 89 10.04 9.98 5.38
CA ILE A 89 8.74 9.32 5.25
C ILE A 89 8.90 7.80 5.32
N GLN A 90 8.28 7.20 6.33
CA GLN A 90 8.27 5.75 6.53
C GLN A 90 6.85 5.23 6.73
N PHE A 91 6.59 4.02 6.23
CA PHE A 91 5.32 3.33 6.38
C PHE A 91 5.51 1.95 6.98
N ILE A 92 4.58 1.54 7.83
CA ILE A 92 4.42 0.12 8.17
C ILE A 92 3.27 -0.40 7.31
N VAL A 93 3.56 -1.41 6.50
CA VAL A 93 2.61 -2.01 5.56
C VAL A 93 2.35 -3.45 5.95
N ARG A 94 1.10 -3.75 6.28
CA ARG A 94 0.64 -5.09 6.68
C ARG A 94 0.38 -5.95 5.46
N ALA A 95 1.07 -7.08 5.38
CA ALA A 95 0.89 -8.09 4.34
C ALA A 95 0.42 -9.41 4.95
N VAL A 96 0.26 -10.46 4.13
CA VAL A 96 -0.03 -11.82 4.62
C VAL A 96 1.12 -12.32 5.49
N ASP A 97 2.34 -12.16 4.99
CA ASP A 97 3.61 -12.49 5.64
C ASP A 97 4.70 -11.49 5.23
N ASN A 98 5.85 -11.55 5.92
CA ASN A 98 7.02 -10.74 5.62
C ASN A 98 8.16 -11.49 4.90
N ASN A 99 7.85 -12.58 4.18
CA ASN A 99 8.84 -13.44 3.51
C ASN A 99 8.94 -13.15 2.01
N THR A 100 7.90 -12.59 1.42
CA THR A 100 7.90 -12.19 0.01
C THR A 100 8.71 -10.91 -0.20
N ASP A 101 9.27 -10.73 -1.39
CA ASP A 101 9.94 -9.48 -1.74
C ASP A 101 8.94 -8.31 -1.65
N PRO A 102 9.21 -7.25 -0.85
CA PRO A 102 8.36 -6.08 -0.73
C PRO A 102 8.03 -5.42 -2.08
N MET A 103 8.96 -5.42 -3.04
CA MET A 103 8.76 -4.83 -4.36
C MET A 103 7.76 -5.62 -5.22
N ALA A 104 7.59 -6.92 -4.96
CA ALA A 104 6.64 -7.76 -5.69
C ALA A 104 5.19 -7.50 -5.24
N ILE A 105 4.99 -7.06 -4.00
CA ILE A 105 3.67 -6.91 -3.38
C ILE A 105 3.26 -5.45 -3.18
N VAL A 106 4.18 -4.55 -2.85
CA VAL A 106 3.87 -3.16 -2.55
C VAL A 106 4.23 -2.27 -3.72
N LYS A 107 3.27 -1.46 -4.16
CA LYS A 107 3.45 -0.46 -5.21
C LYS A 107 3.07 0.91 -4.67
N ILE A 108 3.99 1.87 -4.79
CA ILE A 108 3.75 3.27 -4.46
C ILE A 108 3.81 4.07 -5.75
N PHE A 109 2.72 4.73 -6.12
CA PHE A 109 2.60 5.43 -7.39
C PHE A 109 1.95 6.80 -7.27
N GLU A 110 2.24 7.66 -8.24
CA GLU A 110 1.71 9.01 -8.35
C GLU A 110 0.31 9.03 -8.99
N PHE A 111 -0.53 9.94 -8.50
CA PHE A 111 -1.81 10.29 -9.08
C PHE A 111 -1.74 11.60 -9.90
N ASP A 112 -2.43 11.60 -11.03
CA ASP A 112 -2.92 12.82 -11.68
C ASP A 112 -4.16 13.33 -10.93
N SER A 113 -3.98 14.33 -10.07
CA SER A 113 -5.05 14.92 -9.27
C SER A 113 -5.72 16.13 -9.93
N ASN A 114 -7.03 16.22 -9.80
CA ASN A 114 -7.83 17.40 -10.15
C ASN A 114 -8.83 17.71 -9.02
N LYS A 115 -9.63 18.78 -9.17
CA LYS A 115 -10.57 19.20 -8.11
C LYS A 115 -11.61 18.15 -7.70
N LYS A 116 -11.94 17.19 -8.57
CA LYS A 116 -13.00 16.19 -8.36
C LYS A 116 -12.47 14.77 -8.15
N TYR A 117 -11.36 14.43 -8.79
CA TYR A 117 -10.83 13.07 -8.84
C TYR A 117 -9.31 13.08 -8.84
N ARG A 118 -8.75 11.97 -8.37
CA ARG A 118 -7.35 11.60 -8.57
C ARG A 118 -7.28 10.29 -9.34
N ARG A 119 -6.42 10.26 -10.36
CA ARG A 119 -6.40 9.18 -11.36
C ARG A 119 -5.00 8.69 -11.64
N ALA A 120 -4.86 7.41 -11.95
CA ALA A 120 -3.59 6.84 -12.37
C ALA A 120 -3.79 5.92 -13.58
N GLU A 121 -3.00 6.10 -14.64
CA GLU A 121 -3.09 5.28 -15.86
C GLU A 121 -2.42 3.93 -15.62
N VAL A 122 -3.21 2.85 -15.71
CA VAL A 122 -2.70 1.49 -15.48
C VAL A 122 -2.33 0.79 -16.78
N ALA A 123 -3.07 1.07 -17.85
CA ALA A 123 -2.83 0.48 -19.16
C ALA A 123 -3.36 1.37 -20.29
N SER A 124 -2.84 1.13 -21.49
CA SER A 124 -3.30 1.77 -22.73
C SER A 124 -3.34 0.77 -23.88
N THR A 125 -4.45 0.69 -24.59
CA THR A 125 -4.64 -0.16 -25.77
C THR A 125 -4.79 0.71 -27.02
N ASN A 126 -4.00 0.45 -28.05
CA ASN A 126 -4.11 1.18 -29.32
C ASN A 126 -5.08 0.49 -30.30
N ASN A 127 -5.37 1.17 -31.41
CA ASN A 127 -6.25 0.67 -32.46
C ASN A 127 -5.82 -0.65 -33.13
N TRP A 128 -4.55 -1.04 -33.01
CA TRP A 128 -4.03 -2.31 -33.55
C TRP A 128 -4.07 -3.45 -32.53
N GLY A 129 -4.75 -3.25 -31.39
CA GLY A 129 -4.87 -4.24 -30.33
C GLY A 129 -3.63 -4.36 -29.43
N THR A 130 -2.59 -3.56 -29.65
CA THR A 130 -1.41 -3.55 -28.76
C THR A 130 -1.77 -2.90 -27.43
N THR A 131 -1.66 -3.66 -26.36
CA THR A 131 -1.88 -3.18 -24.99
C THR A 131 -0.55 -3.00 -24.27
N LYS A 132 -0.27 -1.78 -23.81
CA LYS A 132 0.82 -1.48 -22.88
C LYS A 132 0.25 -1.46 -21.47
N THR A 133 0.71 -2.36 -20.61
CA THR A 133 0.39 -2.39 -19.18
C THR A 133 1.48 -1.68 -18.38
N ASN A 134 1.28 -1.55 -17.07
CA ASN A 134 2.27 -0.97 -16.15
C ASN A 134 2.63 0.49 -16.46
N LYS A 135 1.62 1.31 -16.72
CA LYS A 135 1.76 2.74 -17.07
C LYS A 135 1.87 3.67 -15.85
N LEU A 136 1.91 3.11 -14.64
CA LEU A 136 1.99 3.87 -13.40
C LEU A 136 3.38 4.48 -13.22
N HIS A 137 3.41 5.69 -12.64
CA HIS A 137 4.65 6.37 -12.25
C HIS A 137 4.97 5.99 -10.80
N TYR A 138 5.98 5.15 -10.61
CA TYR A 138 6.34 4.61 -9.30
C TYR A 138 7.35 5.47 -8.55
N LEU A 139 7.20 5.55 -7.24
CA LEU A 139 8.23 6.06 -6.33
C LEU A 139 9.12 4.92 -5.86
N ASN A 140 10.44 5.15 -5.83
CA ASN A 140 11.36 4.17 -5.28
C ASN A 140 11.32 4.18 -3.74
N PHE A 141 11.49 2.99 -3.17
CA PHE A 141 11.54 2.81 -1.73
C PHE A 141 12.54 1.72 -1.35
N THR A 142 12.99 1.76 -0.10
CA THR A 142 13.65 0.63 0.55
C THR A 142 12.69 0.00 1.55
N ALA A 143 12.86 -1.30 1.82
CA ALA A 143 12.00 -2.01 2.75
C ALA A 143 12.79 -2.98 3.62
N LYS A 144 12.31 -3.17 4.85
CA LYS A 144 12.82 -4.16 5.81
C LYS A 144 11.65 -4.91 6.44
N LYS A 145 11.90 -6.11 6.95
CA LYS A 145 10.89 -6.85 7.73
C LYS A 145 10.53 -6.05 8.99
N TYR A 146 9.25 -6.05 9.31
CA TYR A 146 8.72 -5.40 10.51
C TYR A 146 7.75 -6.36 11.20
N GLY A 147 8.09 -6.74 12.44
CA GLY A 147 7.28 -7.66 13.24
C GLY A 147 7.15 -9.02 12.56
N ASN A 148 5.96 -9.60 12.60
CA ASN A 148 5.70 -10.94 12.08
C ASN A 148 5.19 -10.93 10.63
N SER A 149 4.48 -9.89 10.22
CA SER A 149 3.70 -9.90 8.97
C SER A 149 3.66 -8.56 8.24
N SER A 150 4.55 -7.64 8.61
CA SER A 150 4.60 -6.31 8.02
C SER A 150 5.98 -5.99 7.46
N TYR A 151 6.02 -4.92 6.67
CA TYR A 151 7.25 -4.33 6.15
C TYR A 151 7.35 -2.88 6.60
N LEU A 152 8.55 -2.47 6.99
CA LEU A 152 8.91 -1.07 7.20
C LEU A 152 9.45 -0.53 5.88
N ILE A 153 8.67 0.31 5.22
CA ILE A 153 9.00 0.95 3.96
C ILE A 153 9.54 2.35 4.22
N THR A 154 10.62 2.73 3.56
CA THR A 154 11.21 4.08 3.61
C THR A 154 11.28 4.64 2.19
N LEU A 155 10.61 5.77 1.95
CA LEU A 155 10.60 6.41 0.63
C LEU A 155 11.98 7.00 0.31
N ILE A 156 12.48 6.72 -0.89
CA ILE A 156 13.68 7.34 -1.44
C ILE A 156 13.26 8.65 -2.11
N ASP A 157 12.35 8.53 -3.09
CA ASP A 157 11.85 9.66 -3.86
C ASP A 157 10.70 10.35 -3.13
N LYS A 158 10.77 11.68 -3.03
CA LYS A 158 9.79 12.51 -2.31
C LYS A 158 9.40 13.77 -3.10
N PRO A 159 9.03 13.66 -4.39
CA PRO A 159 8.49 14.82 -5.09
C PRO A 159 7.18 15.26 -4.45
N ALA A 160 6.83 16.54 -4.58
CA ALA A 160 5.55 17.04 -4.14
C ALA A 160 4.43 16.49 -5.05
N GLY A 161 3.34 15.99 -4.47
CA GLY A 161 2.29 15.32 -5.24
C GLY A 161 1.33 14.50 -4.40
N GLU A 162 0.43 13.80 -5.09
CA GLU A 162 -0.57 12.90 -4.50
C GLU A 162 -0.23 11.45 -4.86
N TYR A 163 -0.26 10.56 -3.87
CA TYR A 163 0.28 9.21 -4.01
C TYR A 163 -0.68 8.15 -3.48
N GLY A 164 -0.57 6.96 -4.07
CA GLY A 164 -1.28 5.76 -3.68
C GLY A 164 -0.34 4.62 -3.35
N ILE A 165 -0.69 3.83 -2.35
CA ILE A 165 -0.04 2.57 -1.98
C ILE A 165 -1.04 1.44 -2.21
N THR A 166 -0.63 0.45 -2.99
CA THR A 166 -1.35 -0.82 -3.11
C THR A 166 -0.51 -1.96 -2.58
N ILE A 167 -1.19 -2.92 -1.96
CA ILE A 167 -0.60 -4.18 -1.52
C ILE A 167 -1.31 -5.27 -2.29
N THR A 168 -0.59 -5.95 -3.16
CA THR A 168 -1.12 -7.10 -3.89
C THR A 168 -0.97 -8.33 -3.01
N ASN A 169 -2.09 -8.98 -2.70
CA ASN A 169 -2.06 -10.28 -2.03
C ASN A 169 -1.95 -11.37 -3.11
N PRO A 170 -0.82 -12.10 -3.20
CA PRO A 170 -0.66 -13.15 -4.21
C PRO A 170 -1.65 -14.30 -4.06
N ASN A 171 -2.29 -14.44 -2.89
CA ASN A 171 -3.29 -15.47 -2.61
C ASN A 171 -4.74 -15.01 -2.87
N SER A 172 -5.00 -13.73 -3.16
CA SER A 172 -6.35 -13.24 -3.48
C SER A 172 -6.63 -13.36 -4.99
N LEU A 173 -7.16 -14.52 -5.39
CA LEU A 173 -7.53 -14.80 -6.79
C LEU A 173 -8.70 -13.94 -7.32
N ASP A 174 -9.43 -13.23 -6.45
CA ASP A 174 -10.69 -12.55 -6.79
C ASP A 174 -10.82 -11.12 -6.21
N GLU A 175 -9.76 -10.31 -6.23
CA GLU A 175 -9.89 -8.87 -5.92
C GLU A 175 -10.63 -8.13 -7.04
N LYS A 176 -11.96 -8.03 -6.91
CA LYS A 176 -12.84 -7.33 -7.87
C LYS A 176 -12.58 -5.81 -7.93
N SER A 177 -12.01 -5.23 -6.88
CA SER A 177 -11.69 -3.80 -6.81
C SER A 177 -10.38 -3.59 -6.06
N THR A 178 -9.45 -2.82 -6.64
CA THR A 178 -8.18 -2.48 -6.00
C THR A 178 -8.41 -1.48 -4.87
N ILE A 179 -7.92 -1.81 -3.67
CA ILE A 179 -7.88 -0.91 -2.51
C ILE A 179 -6.57 -0.14 -2.54
N VAL A 180 -6.66 1.18 -2.36
CA VAL A 180 -5.48 2.06 -2.33
C VAL A 180 -5.46 2.86 -1.04
N SER A 181 -4.37 2.77 -0.28
CA SER A 181 -4.06 3.68 0.81
C SER A 181 -3.42 4.95 0.27
N THR A 182 -3.79 6.13 0.78
CA THR A 182 -3.37 7.38 0.13
C THR A 182 -2.76 8.42 1.04
N PHE A 183 -1.81 9.17 0.49
CA PHE A 183 -1.08 10.25 1.15
C PHE A 183 -0.61 11.27 0.12
N SER A 184 -0.19 12.44 0.58
CA SER A 184 0.44 13.47 -0.26
C SER A 184 1.73 13.95 0.34
N ILE A 185 2.60 14.45 -0.52
CA ILE A 185 3.86 15.11 -0.13
C ILE A 185 3.72 16.57 -0.53
N LEU A 186 3.98 17.46 0.43
CA LEU A 186 3.86 18.92 0.30
C LEU A 186 5.11 19.55 -0.33
#